data_AF-A0A4Q5VGE5-F1
#
_entry.id   AF-A0A4Q5VGE5-F1
#
_cell.length_a   1.000
_cell.length_b   1.000
_cell.length_c   1.000
_cell.angle_alpha   90.00
_cell.angle_beta   90.00
_cell.angle_gamma   90.00
#
_symmetry.space_group_name_H-M   'P 1'
#
loop_
_entity.id
_entity.type
_entity.pdbx_description
1 polymer ?
#
loop_
_entity_poly.entity_id
_entity_poly.type
_entity_poly.pdbx_seq_one_letter_code
_entity_poly.pdbx_strand_id
1 'polypeptide(L)'
;MKLILRFVVFGFLTSCINAKNVSEKTTVQNITYKNWVMSRCIRKIATDEKLKQDALNSASVYLEQSDLPVEVFTNADPHIGSFL
;
A
#
# COMPACT_ATOMS: atom_id res chain seq x y z
N MET A 1 38.18 31.21 -6.05
CA MET A 1 37.54 30.67 -4.82
C MET A 1 36.06 31.06 -4.63
N LYS A 2 35.59 32.22 -5.13
CA LYS A 2 34.16 32.61 -5.03
C LYS A 2 33.21 31.81 -5.95
N LEU A 3 33.71 31.27 -7.07
CA LEU A 3 32.92 30.50 -8.03
C LEU A 3 32.62 29.08 -7.51
N ILE A 4 33.58 28.42 -6.88
CA ILE A 4 33.45 27.08 -6.29
C ILE A 4 32.41 27.10 -5.14
N LEU A 5 32.40 28.18 -4.34
CA LEU A 5 31.42 28.36 -3.26
C LEU A 5 29.98 28.47 -3.78
N ARG A 6 29.77 29.02 -4.99
CA ARG A 6 28.42 29.13 -5.60
C ARG A 6 27.90 27.79 -6.12
N PHE A 7 28.77 26.92 -6.63
CA PHE A 7 28.38 25.59 -7.09
C PHE A 7 28.00 24.65 -5.92
N VAL A 8 28.69 24.75 -4.78
CA VAL A 8 28.36 23.95 -3.58
C VAL A 8 27.01 24.35 -2.99
N VAL A 9 26.68 25.65 -2.98
CA VAL A 9 25.38 26.13 -2.48
C VAL A 9 24.21 25.76 -3.40
N PHE A 10 24.43 25.69 -4.73
CA PHE A 10 23.39 25.30 -5.69
C PHE A 10 23.12 23.78 -5.71
N GLY A 11 24.12 22.94 -5.39
CA GLY A 11 23.96 21.48 -5.33
C GLY A 11 23.24 20.97 -4.07
N PHE A 12 23.15 21.75 -2.99
CA PHE A 12 22.59 21.29 -1.72
C PHE A 12 21.06 21.42 -1.61
N LEU A 13 20.43 22.27 -2.44
CA LEU A 13 18.99 22.53 -2.37
C LEU A 13 18.13 21.50 -3.15
N THR A 14 18.72 20.71 -4.05
CA THR A 14 17.96 19.76 -4.90
C THR A 14 17.72 18.39 -4.24
N SER A 15 18.35 18.10 -3.11
CA SER A 15 18.27 16.77 -2.45
C SER A 15 17.01 16.55 -1.60
N CYS A 16 16.22 17.58 -1.31
CA CYS A 16 15.10 17.48 -0.34
C CYS A 16 13.74 17.12 -0.94
N ILE A 17 13.58 17.11 -2.28
CA ILE A 17 12.26 16.94 -2.92
C ILE A 17 11.89 15.46 -3.08
N ASN A 18 12.88 14.55 -3.18
CA ASN A 18 12.62 13.13 -3.46
C ASN A 18 12.14 12.31 -2.26
N ALA A 19 12.41 12.75 -1.02
CA ALA A 19 12.01 12.01 0.18
C ALA A 19 10.49 12.06 0.46
N LYS A 20 9.81 13.14 0.05
CA LYS A 20 8.38 13.34 0.29
C LYS A 20 7.52 12.32 -0.47
N ASN A 21 7.85 12.06 -1.73
CA ASN A 21 7.06 11.20 -2.62
C ASN A 21 7.13 9.72 -2.23
N VAL A 22 8.25 9.26 -1.66
CA VAL A 22 8.44 7.87 -1.22
C VAL A 22 7.59 7.54 0.01
N SER A 23 7.52 8.48 0.97
CA SER A 23 6.71 8.30 2.19
C SER A 23 5.21 8.23 1.88
N GLU A 24 4.74 9.09 0.97
CA GLU A 24 3.35 9.11 0.54
C GLU A 24 2.95 7.83 -0.21
N LYS A 25 3.76 7.41 -1.20
CA LYS A 25 3.52 6.15 -1.92
C LYS A 25 3.48 4.94 -0.98
N THR A 26 4.40 4.87 -0.03
CA THR A 26 4.45 3.79 0.97
C THR A 26 3.21 3.81 1.87
N THR A 27 2.75 4.99 2.27
CA THR A 27 1.53 5.15 3.07
C THR A 27 0.29 4.69 2.31
N VAL A 28 0.16 5.08 1.03
CA VAL A 28 -0.95 4.64 0.16
C VAL A 28 -0.97 3.12 0.01
N GLN A 29 0.17 2.50 -0.33
CA GLN A 29 0.26 1.04 -0.48
C GLN A 29 -0.06 0.29 0.82
N ASN A 30 0.34 0.82 1.98
CA ASN A 30 0.00 0.26 3.28
C ASN A 30 -1.51 0.30 3.54
N ILE A 31 -2.17 1.42 3.24
CA ILE A 31 -3.63 1.57 3.39
C ILE A 31 -4.36 0.62 2.43
N THR A 32 -3.95 0.57 1.15
CA THR A 32 -4.52 -0.34 0.15
C THR A 32 -4.43 -1.80 0.61
N TYR A 33 -3.25 -2.23 1.08
CA TYR A 33 -3.07 -3.58 1.60
C TYR A 33 -3.94 -3.88 2.83
N LYS A 34 -4.02 -2.94 3.78
CA LYS A 34 -4.89 -3.08 4.96
C LYS A 34 -6.37 -3.22 4.58
N ASN A 35 -6.82 -2.43 3.61
CA ASN A 35 -8.20 -2.51 3.13
C ASN A 35 -8.48 -3.84 2.43
N TRP A 36 -7.54 -4.33 1.62
CA TRP A 36 -7.62 -5.67 1.04
C TRP A 36 -7.78 -6.76 2.12
N VAL A 37 -6.92 -6.73 3.15
CA VAL A 37 -7.00 -7.68 4.28
C VAL A 37 -8.35 -7.58 4.98
N MET A 38 -8.80 -6.36 5.28
CA MET A 38 -10.07 -6.13 5.96
C MET A 38 -11.26 -6.66 5.15
N SER A 39 -11.32 -6.43 3.84
CA SER A 39 -12.35 -6.98 2.98
C SER A 39 -12.34 -8.52 2.99
N ARG A 40 -11.17 -9.15 2.98
CA ARG A 40 -11.03 -10.61 3.11
C ARG A 40 -11.46 -11.14 4.49
N CYS A 41 -11.18 -10.39 5.56
CA CYS A 41 -11.69 -10.67 6.90
C CYS A 41 -13.22 -10.66 6.93
N ILE A 42 -13.85 -9.59 6.41
CA ILE A 42 -15.31 -9.44 6.35
C ILE A 42 -15.93 -10.63 5.62
N ARG A 43 -15.38 -11.01 4.46
CA ARG A 43 -15.85 -12.19 3.73
C ARG A 43 -15.83 -13.46 4.59
N LYS A 44 -14.77 -13.68 5.38
CA LYS A 44 -14.64 -14.90 6.20
C LYS A 44 -15.68 -14.96 7.31
N ILE A 45 -16.04 -13.83 7.92
CA ILE A 45 -17.01 -13.78 9.03
C ILE A 45 -18.46 -13.60 8.55
N ALA A 46 -18.67 -13.11 7.33
CA ALA A 46 -20.00 -12.89 6.78
C ALA A 46 -20.77 -14.22 6.66
N THR A 47 -22.03 -14.21 7.08
CA THR A 47 -22.94 -15.36 6.94
C THR A 47 -23.79 -15.30 5.68
N ASP A 48 -24.08 -14.08 5.19
CA ASP A 48 -24.84 -13.83 3.97
C ASP A 48 -23.95 -13.89 2.71
N GLU A 49 -24.40 -14.62 1.69
CA GLU A 49 -23.64 -14.81 0.44
C GLU A 49 -23.49 -13.53 -0.38
N LYS A 50 -24.46 -12.61 -0.33
CA LYS A 50 -24.31 -11.32 -1.04
C LYS A 50 -23.21 -10.49 -0.40
N LEU A 51 -23.15 -10.45 0.93
CA LEU A 51 -22.09 -9.77 1.67
C LEU A 51 -20.71 -10.41 1.45
N LYS A 52 -20.64 -11.75 1.38
CA LYS A 52 -19.38 -12.44 1.02
C LYS A 52 -18.89 -12.01 -0.36
N GLN A 53 -19.78 -11.98 -1.35
CA GLN A 53 -19.43 -11.61 -2.71
C GLN A 53 -19.07 -10.11 -2.83
N ASP A 54 -19.78 -9.24 -2.13
CA ASP A 54 -19.48 -7.81 -2.07
C ASP A 54 -18.09 -7.55 -1.45
N ALA A 55 -17.78 -8.23 -0.34
CA ALA A 55 -16.48 -8.14 0.29
C ALA A 55 -15.35 -8.72 -0.60
N LEU A 56 -15.64 -9.76 -1.39
CA LEU A 56 -14.71 -10.27 -2.41
C LEU A 56 -14.43 -9.26 -3.51
N ASN A 57 -15.47 -8.65 -4.06
CA ASN A 57 -15.35 -7.63 -5.10
C ASN A 57 -14.60 -6.39 -4.58
N SER A 58 -14.84 -6.02 -3.32
CA SER A 58 -14.09 -4.94 -2.67
C SER A 58 -12.61 -5.29 -2.54
N ALA A 59 -12.28 -6.53 -2.13
CA ALA A 59 -10.90 -6.98 -2.06
C ALA A 59 -10.22 -6.98 -3.44
N SER A 60 -10.89 -7.39 -4.52
CA SER A 60 -10.28 -7.37 -5.85
C SER A 60 -9.94 -5.95 -6.31
N VAL A 61 -10.76 -4.94 -6.01
CA VAL A 61 -10.44 -3.54 -6.32
C VAL A 61 -9.13 -3.10 -5.66
N TYR A 62 -8.92 -3.43 -4.37
CA TYR A 62 -7.67 -3.07 -3.69
C TYR A 62 -6.46 -3.85 -4.21
N LEU A 63 -6.66 -5.09 -4.70
CA LEU A 63 -5.59 -5.86 -5.33
C LEU A 63 -5.12 -5.19 -6.62
N GLU A 64 -6.05 -4.79 -7.50
CA GLU A 64 -5.75 -4.12 -8.77
C GLU A 64 -5.08 -2.75 -8.58
N GLN A 65 -5.39 -2.05 -7.49
CA GLN A 65 -4.79 -0.76 -7.16
C GLN A 65 -3.40 -0.87 -6.51
N SER A 66 -2.99 -2.07 -6.09
CA SER A 66 -1.74 -2.24 -5.37
C SER A 66 -0.56 -2.41 -6.32
N ASP A 67 0.55 -1.76 -5.99
CA ASP A 67 1.85 -1.98 -6.64
C ASP A 67 2.64 -3.11 -5.95
N LEU A 68 2.07 -3.77 -4.94
CA LEU A 68 2.75 -4.83 -4.20
C LEU A 68 2.78 -6.12 -5.04
N PRO A 69 3.84 -6.94 -4.92
CA PRO A 69 3.89 -8.24 -5.56
C PRO A 69 2.73 -9.13 -5.13
N VAL A 70 2.20 -9.93 -6.05
CA VAL A 70 1.05 -10.83 -5.81
C VAL A 70 1.32 -11.79 -4.65
N GLU A 71 2.59 -12.16 -4.44
CA GLU A 71 3.05 -13.05 -3.37
C GLU A 71 2.71 -12.51 -1.98
N VAL A 72 2.68 -11.19 -1.81
CA VAL A 72 2.30 -10.56 -0.53
C VAL A 72 0.87 -10.95 -0.16
N PHE A 73 -0.03 -10.97 -1.14
CA PHE A 73 -1.45 -11.31 -0.96
C PHE A 73 -1.67 -12.80 -0.81
N THR A 74 -1.03 -13.63 -1.66
CA THR A 74 -1.18 -15.08 -1.60
C THR A 74 -0.60 -15.68 -0.32
N ASN A 75 0.46 -15.09 0.22
CA ASN A 75 1.03 -15.50 1.51
C ASN A 75 0.15 -15.05 2.68
N ALA A 76 -0.53 -13.91 2.57
CA ALA A 76 -1.38 -13.40 3.65
C ALA A 76 -2.72 -14.13 3.75
N ASP A 77 -3.38 -14.43 2.63
CA ASP A 77 -4.76 -14.95 2.60
C ASP A 77 -5.02 -16.20 3.48
N PRO A 78 -4.12 -17.21 3.53
CA PRO A 78 -4.28 -18.37 4.40
C PRO A 78 -4.31 -18.00 5.89
N HIS A 79 -3.56 -16.97 6.29
CA HIS A 79 -3.41 -16.57 7.69
C HIS A 79 -4.52 -15.64 8.17
N ILE A 80 -5.29 -15.02 7.27
CA ILE A 80 -6.39 -14.10 7.64
C ILE A 80 -7.36 -14.76 8.63
N GLY A 81 -7.65 -16.05 8.43
CA GLY A 81 -8.55 -16.78 9.33
C GLY A 81 -7.98 -17.08 10.72
N SER A 82 -6.67 -16.97 10.92
CA SER A 82 -6.03 -17.25 12.22
C SER A 82 -6.20 -16.10 13.22
N PHE A 83 -6.70 -14.94 12.77
CA PHE A 83 -6.92 -13.75 13.59
C PHE A 83 -8.41 -13.42 13.81
N LEU A 84 -9.30 -14.34 13.44
CA LEU A 84 -10.75 -14.25 13.59
C LEU A 84 -11.21 -15.22 14.67
#